data_AF-A0AAD7D5P5-F1
#
_entry.id   AF-A0AAD7D5P5-F1
#
_cell.length_a   1.000
_cell.length_b   1.000
_cell.length_c   1.000
_cell.angle_alpha   90.00
_cell.angle_beta   90.00
_cell.angle_gamma   90.00
#
_symmetry.space_group_name_H-M   'P 1'
#
loop_
_entity.id
_entity.type
_entity.pdbx_description
1 polymer ?
#
loop_
_entity_poly.entity_id
_entity_poly.type
_entity_poly.pdbx_seq_one_letter_code
_entity_poly.pdbx_strand_id
1 'polypeptide(L)'
;MSVADLQARIETVSGEIDRQKEVLKKLEHSKSAIQRQLNAIRDPVSRLPLEISSEIFIQCLPSTSNPQPGARGIPMLFLNICNAWRDIALSTPVLWEAIHIKFPRAKGFFQLLGTWLSRARNRFLSLSLHGTVGEGAATVVQGYAEKLRSLEIHSNDVDCLELFESVSCPSLEILEIRFLRDARGRTPRYYLSKTLDILRVAPNLVECTFYNLSTFDDSTTGYLVLPTLRSLAFRQDCGYSNDKILKLLTLPALETLCLAMVIFSPEDVASFLKRSSPPLQNLIMGRQYHRPSDFTQLDECLRLIPTLTHLELSGAGGYPTLFASLADSPSLAPHLLSIQIHCPRDTISHLLYSALVRALFVRRAQIVCCKINWEDDTELASPEEPKAHIREALVQFVADGMEIQLGGKYRNYF
;
A
#
# COMPACT_ATOMS: atom_id res chain seq x y z
N MET A 1 50.84 70.49 -7.71
CA MET A 1 49.47 69.93 -7.80
C MET A 1 48.77 70.30 -6.51
N SER A 2 47.75 71.17 -6.58
CA SER A 2 47.03 71.58 -5.37
C SER A 2 45.99 70.53 -4.97
N VAL A 3 45.59 70.51 -3.70
CA VAL A 3 44.52 69.64 -3.20
C VAL A 3 43.21 69.88 -3.96
N ALA A 4 42.95 71.12 -4.39
CA ALA A 4 41.77 71.50 -5.16
C ALA A 4 41.74 70.84 -6.56
N ASP A 5 42.89 70.73 -7.23
CA ASP A 5 42.99 70.09 -8.55
C ASP A 5 42.67 68.59 -8.47
N LEU A 6 43.10 67.94 -7.39
CA LEU A 6 42.79 66.53 -7.14
C LEU A 6 41.31 66.32 -6.79
N GLN A 7 40.70 67.24 -6.02
CA GLN A 7 39.27 67.19 -5.69
C GLN A 7 38.39 67.35 -6.93
N ALA A 8 38.68 68.31 -7.81
CA ALA A 8 37.94 68.50 -9.06
C ALA A 8 38.04 67.28 -9.99
N ARG A 9 39.21 66.62 -10.03
CA ARG A 9 39.38 65.38 -10.79
C ARG A 9 38.60 64.21 -10.18
N ILE A 10 38.54 64.11 -8.86
CA ILE A 10 37.73 63.08 -8.16
C ILE A 10 36.24 63.29 -8.46
N GLU A 11 35.75 64.53 -8.44
CA GLU A 11 34.35 64.84 -8.78
C GLU A 11 34.03 64.48 -10.23
N THR A 12 34.93 64.82 -11.16
CA THR A 12 34.78 64.48 -12.58
C THR A 12 34.72 62.97 -12.79
N VAL A 13 35.64 62.22 -12.16
CA VAL A 13 35.68 60.74 -12.27
C VAL A 13 34.46 60.11 -11.60
N SER A 14 33.99 60.65 -10.48
CA SER A 14 32.78 60.16 -9.80
C SER A 14 31.52 60.36 -10.65
N GLY A 15 31.39 61.51 -11.32
CA GLY A 15 30.29 61.77 -12.25
C GLY A 15 30.28 60.81 -13.44
N GLU A 16 31.46 60.46 -13.98
CA GLU A 16 31.56 59.48 -15.06
C GLU A 16 31.22 58.05 -14.58
N ILE A 17 31.62 57.67 -13.36
CA ILE A 17 31.22 56.40 -12.73
C ILE A 17 29.70 56.30 -12.64
N ASP A 18 29.03 57.36 -12.17
CA ASP A 18 27.57 57.35 -12.02
C ASP A 18 26.85 57.29 -13.38
N ARG A 19 27.39 57.98 -14.39
CA ARG A 19 26.89 57.88 -15.77
C ARG A 19 27.01 56.46 -16.32
N GLN A 20 28.16 55.80 -16.12
CA GLN A 20 28.37 54.43 -16.59
C GLN A 20 27.48 53.43 -15.85
N LYS A 21 27.23 53.63 -14.56
CA LYS A 21 26.27 52.81 -13.79
C LYS A 21 24.85 52.90 -14.35
N GLU A 22 24.38 54.08 -14.75
CA GLU A 22 23.05 54.22 -15.36
C GLU A 22 22.97 53.54 -16.73
N VAL A 23 24.01 53.65 -17.56
CA VAL A 23 24.07 52.94 -18.85
C VAL A 23 24.07 51.42 -18.63
N LEU A 24 24.86 50.93 -17.68
CA LEU A 24 24.90 49.50 -17.32
C LEU A 24 23.52 49.01 -16.89
N LYS A 25 22.85 49.75 -16.01
CA LYS A 25 21.50 49.42 -15.53
C LYS A 25 20.49 49.34 -16.67
N LYS A 26 20.54 50.25 -17.66
CA LYS A 26 19.66 50.19 -18.86
C LYS A 26 19.96 48.97 -19.73
N LEU A 27 21.24 48.66 -19.95
CA LEU A 27 21.65 47.49 -20.74
C LEU A 27 21.26 46.18 -20.04
N GLU A 28 21.37 46.11 -18.72
CA GLU A 28 20.91 44.97 -17.91
C GLU A 28 19.40 44.76 -18.05
N HIS A 29 18.60 45.83 -17.97
CA HIS A 29 17.15 45.75 -18.18
C HIS A 29 16.80 45.23 -19.58
N SER A 30 17.49 45.73 -20.62
CA SER A 30 17.28 45.29 -22.00
C SER A 30 17.67 43.82 -22.20
N LYS A 31 18.84 43.41 -21.67
CA LYS A 31 19.29 42.00 -21.68
C LYS A 31 18.27 41.10 -20.99
N SER A 32 17.76 41.48 -19.82
CA SER A 32 16.73 40.73 -19.09
C SER A 32 15.39 40.67 -19.83
N ALA A 33 15.04 41.67 -20.64
CA ALA A 33 13.84 41.64 -21.49
C ALA A 33 14.00 40.65 -22.66
N ILE A 34 15.14 40.72 -23.37
CA ILE A 34 15.46 39.81 -24.49
C ILE A 34 15.56 38.36 -23.98
N GLN A 35 16.18 38.15 -22.82
CA GLN A 35 16.27 36.81 -22.21
C GLN A 35 14.89 36.21 -21.91
N ARG A 36 13.93 37.03 -21.46
CA ARG A 36 12.54 36.60 -21.24
C ARG A 36 11.85 36.19 -22.54
N GLN A 37 12.04 36.95 -23.62
CA GLN A 37 11.49 36.62 -24.94
C GLN A 37 12.07 35.31 -25.51
N LEU A 38 13.38 35.11 -25.39
CA LEU A 38 14.03 33.87 -25.83
C LEU A 38 13.51 32.65 -25.05
N ASN A 39 13.32 32.80 -23.74
CA ASN A 39 12.79 31.73 -22.90
C ASN A 39 11.33 31.38 -23.25
N ALA A 40 10.51 32.38 -23.60
CA ALA A 40 9.12 32.15 -24.03
C ALA A 40 9.04 31.37 -25.34
N ILE A 41 9.92 31.64 -26.31
CA ILE A 41 9.99 30.89 -27.58
C ILE A 41 10.46 29.44 -27.36
N ARG A 42 11.31 29.23 -26.34
CA ARG A 42 11.89 27.92 -26.03
C ARG A 42 11.01 27.03 -25.15
N ASP A 43 9.96 27.55 -24.50
CA ASP A 43 9.13 26.76 -23.57
C ASP A 43 8.13 25.87 -24.35
N PRO A 44 8.40 24.56 -24.50
CA PRO A 44 7.57 23.68 -25.31
C PRO A 44 6.17 23.50 -24.71
N VAL A 45 6.04 23.61 -23.38
CA VAL A 45 4.77 23.40 -22.66
C VAL A 45 3.80 24.53 -22.93
N SER A 46 4.29 25.77 -23.12
CA SER A 46 3.46 26.90 -23.52
C SER A 46 2.81 26.75 -24.91
N ARG A 47 3.28 25.81 -25.74
CA ARG A 47 2.75 25.51 -27.08
C ARG A 47 1.84 24.28 -27.11
N LEU A 48 1.81 23.51 -26.03
CA LEU A 48 0.93 22.35 -25.91
C LEU A 48 -0.46 22.81 -25.50
N PRO A 49 -1.53 22.15 -25.97
CA PRO A 49 -2.85 22.32 -25.39
C PRO A 49 -2.83 22.05 -23.87
N LEU A 50 -3.74 22.71 -23.16
CA LEU A 50 -3.85 22.60 -21.70
C LEU A 50 -4.04 21.14 -21.27
N GLU A 51 -4.87 20.40 -22.00
CA GLU A 51 -5.23 19.01 -21.74
C GLU A 51 -4.00 18.11 -21.80
N ILE A 52 -3.15 18.30 -22.82
CA ILE A 52 -1.93 17.51 -22.99
C ILE A 52 -0.92 17.82 -21.89
N SER A 53 -0.79 19.09 -21.51
CA SER A 53 0.11 19.51 -20.44
C SER A 53 -0.33 18.98 -19.08
N SER A 54 -1.64 19.04 -18.79
CA SER A 54 -2.25 18.46 -17.60
C SER A 54 -2.02 16.95 -17.54
N GLU A 55 -2.20 16.24 -18.64
CA GLU A 55 -1.94 14.79 -18.70
C GLU A 55 -0.47 14.46 -18.43
N ILE A 56 0.47 15.19 -19.05
CA ILE A 56 1.90 15.03 -18.77
C ILE A 56 2.20 15.22 -17.28
N PHE A 57 1.59 16.23 -16.65
CA PHE A 57 1.80 16.50 -15.23
C PHE A 57 1.25 15.39 -14.34
N ILE A 58 0.10 14.81 -14.69
CA ILE A 58 -0.50 13.67 -13.98
C ILE A 58 0.41 12.45 -14.09
N GLN A 59 0.94 12.15 -15.28
CA GLN A 59 1.86 11.02 -15.50
C GLN A 59 3.20 11.17 -14.78
N CYS A 60 3.54 12.39 -14.34
CA CYS A 60 4.73 12.67 -13.55
C CYS A 60 4.51 12.47 -12.03
N LEU A 61 3.27 12.21 -11.58
CA LEU A 61 3.02 11.87 -10.17
C LEU A 61 3.67 10.52 -9.81
N PRO A 62 4.10 10.32 -8.55
CA PRO A 62 4.67 9.05 -8.13
C PRO A 62 3.65 7.92 -8.28
N SER A 63 4.02 6.83 -8.96
CA SER A 63 3.11 5.71 -9.21
C SER A 63 2.85 4.82 -7.99
N THR A 64 3.68 4.94 -6.94
CA THR A 64 3.71 4.00 -5.80
C THR A 64 3.45 4.64 -4.44
N SER A 65 3.27 5.96 -4.39
CA SER A 65 3.06 6.66 -3.12
C SER A 65 2.39 8.01 -3.32
N ASN A 66 1.70 8.47 -2.28
CA ASN A 66 1.09 9.79 -2.28
C ASN A 66 2.16 10.92 -2.36
N PRO A 67 1.88 12.01 -3.09
CA PRO A 67 2.81 13.12 -3.23
C PRO A 67 3.21 13.75 -1.89
N GLN A 68 4.52 13.90 -1.64
CA GLN A 68 5.00 14.59 -0.45
C GLN A 68 5.07 16.12 -0.71
N PRO A 69 4.45 16.95 0.14
CA PRO A 69 4.54 18.39 0.02
C PRO A 69 5.97 18.86 0.32
N GLY A 70 6.64 19.40 -0.70
CA GLY A 70 7.99 19.95 -0.59
C GLY A 70 8.36 20.72 -1.84
N ALA A 71 9.28 21.69 -1.75
CA ALA A 71 9.62 22.57 -2.87
C ALA A 71 10.12 21.83 -4.13
N ARG A 72 10.68 20.62 -3.94
CA ARG A 72 11.17 19.74 -5.01
C ARG A 72 10.24 18.56 -5.30
N GLY A 73 9.17 18.39 -4.52
CA GLY A 73 8.18 17.33 -4.72
C GLY A 73 7.17 17.73 -5.78
N ILE A 74 6.74 16.79 -6.59
CA ILE A 74 5.59 16.96 -7.49
C ILE A 74 4.31 16.85 -6.62
N PRO A 75 3.25 17.64 -6.87
CA PRO A 75 3.07 18.66 -7.91
C PRO A 75 3.66 20.04 -7.57
N MET A 76 4.19 20.25 -6.37
CA MET A 76 4.69 21.57 -5.93
C MET A 76 5.81 22.13 -6.83
N LEU A 77 6.63 21.27 -7.41
CA LEU A 77 7.66 21.64 -8.38
C LEU A 77 7.07 22.40 -9.58
N PHE A 78 5.91 21.99 -10.09
CA PHE A 78 5.25 22.64 -11.22
C PHE A 78 4.88 24.11 -10.93
N LEU A 79 4.64 24.43 -9.65
CA LEU A 79 4.35 25.80 -9.23
C LEU A 79 5.58 26.71 -9.20
N ASN A 80 6.79 26.15 -9.33
CA ASN A 80 8.05 26.88 -9.18
C ASN A 80 8.83 27.05 -10.49
N ILE A 81 8.37 26.46 -11.60
CA ILE A 81 9.10 26.48 -12.88
C ILE A 81 8.84 27.78 -13.64
N CYS A 82 7.60 28.03 -14.08
CA CYS A 82 7.20 29.27 -14.75
C CYS A 82 5.71 29.56 -14.48
N ASN A 83 5.22 30.73 -14.91
CA ASN A 83 3.83 31.12 -14.69
C ASN A 83 2.85 30.18 -15.42
N ALA A 84 3.14 29.79 -16.66
CA ALA A 84 2.28 28.89 -17.43
C ALA A 84 2.11 27.53 -16.74
N TRP A 85 3.20 26.91 -16.27
CA TRP A 85 3.14 25.65 -15.53
C TRP A 85 2.37 25.79 -14.22
N ARG A 86 2.54 26.92 -13.52
CA ARG A 86 1.78 27.21 -12.31
C ARG A 86 0.28 27.26 -12.60
N ASP A 87 -0.12 27.96 -13.64
CA ASP A 87 -1.54 28.11 -14.00
C ASP A 87 -2.15 26.77 -14.41
N ILE A 88 -1.42 25.95 -15.17
CA ILE A 88 -1.82 24.58 -15.56
C ILE A 88 -1.99 23.71 -14.30
N ALA A 89 -0.99 23.70 -13.40
CA ALA A 89 -1.02 22.87 -12.19
C ALA A 89 -2.15 23.29 -11.23
N LEU A 90 -2.40 24.59 -11.06
CA LEU A 90 -3.52 25.09 -10.24
C LEU A 90 -4.89 24.83 -10.87
N SER A 91 -4.95 24.74 -12.21
CA SER A 91 -6.17 24.41 -12.95
C SER A 91 -6.42 22.91 -13.09
N THR A 92 -5.55 22.06 -12.56
CA THR A 92 -5.63 20.60 -12.63
C THR A 92 -5.85 20.00 -11.22
N PRO A 93 -7.11 19.88 -10.73
CA PRO A 93 -7.40 19.39 -9.38
C PRO A 93 -6.89 17.99 -9.08
N VAL A 94 -6.75 17.13 -10.11
CA VAL A 94 -6.25 15.75 -9.98
C VAL A 94 -4.89 15.68 -9.30
N LEU A 95 -4.03 16.67 -9.57
CA LEU A 95 -2.70 16.75 -8.97
C LEU A 95 -2.73 16.89 -7.43
N TRP A 96 -3.86 17.31 -6.88
CA TRP A 96 -4.02 17.67 -5.47
C TRP A 96 -4.91 16.68 -4.70
N GLU A 97 -5.40 15.61 -5.34
CA GLU A 97 -6.26 14.59 -4.72
C GLU A 97 -5.54 13.78 -3.64
N ALA A 98 -4.23 13.64 -3.74
CA ALA A 98 -3.42 12.82 -2.85
C ALA A 98 -2.37 13.65 -2.10
N ILE A 99 -2.11 13.32 -0.84
CA ILE A 99 -1.05 13.96 -0.05
C ILE A 99 -0.45 13.01 0.99
N HIS A 100 0.88 12.97 1.06
CA HIS A 100 1.64 12.25 2.07
C HIS A 100 2.20 13.21 3.13
N ILE A 101 1.96 12.91 4.40
CA ILE A 101 2.25 13.80 5.53
C ILE A 101 3.15 13.08 6.53
N LYS A 102 4.36 13.60 6.70
CA LYS A 102 5.34 13.11 7.69
C LYS A 102 5.27 13.93 8.97
N PHE A 103 5.36 13.25 10.10
CA PHE A 103 5.42 13.82 11.44
C PHE A 103 6.83 13.65 12.05
N PRO A 104 7.27 14.57 12.93
CA PRO A 104 6.58 15.81 13.33
C PRO A 104 6.54 16.84 12.20
N ARG A 105 5.55 17.74 12.25
CA ARG A 105 5.29 18.67 11.15
C ARG A 105 6.13 19.94 11.25
N ALA A 106 6.56 20.47 10.12
CA ALA A 106 7.19 21.79 10.05
C ALA A 106 6.18 22.92 10.36
N LYS A 107 6.70 24.07 10.81
CA LYS A 107 5.91 25.30 10.97
C LYS A 107 5.20 25.66 9.67
N GLY A 108 3.94 26.11 9.75
CA GLY A 108 3.14 26.49 8.57
C GLY A 108 2.47 25.33 7.83
N PHE A 109 2.62 24.08 8.31
CA PHE A 109 2.01 22.90 7.69
C PHE A 109 0.50 23.05 7.47
N PHE A 110 -0.26 23.53 8.47
CA PHE A 110 -1.72 23.63 8.35
C PHE A 110 -2.14 24.62 7.24
N GLN A 111 -1.36 25.67 7.01
CA GLN A 111 -1.60 26.61 5.91
C GLN A 111 -1.32 25.95 4.56
N LEU A 112 -0.22 25.19 4.46
CA LEU A 112 0.10 24.43 3.26
C LEU A 112 -0.97 23.38 2.95
N LEU A 113 -1.43 22.67 3.97
CA LEU A 113 -2.49 21.68 3.86
C LEU A 113 -3.80 22.32 3.42
N GLY A 114 -4.23 23.42 4.06
CA GLY A 114 -5.42 24.16 3.63
C GLY A 114 -5.31 24.65 2.18
N THR A 115 -4.11 25.05 1.74
CA THR A 115 -3.84 25.45 0.35
C THR A 115 -3.86 24.26 -0.61
N TRP A 116 -3.32 23.12 -0.21
CA TRP A 116 -3.35 21.90 -1.02
C TRP A 116 -4.78 21.45 -1.27
N LEU A 117 -5.59 21.48 -0.22
CA LEU A 117 -6.95 20.96 -0.24
C LEU A 117 -7.92 21.89 -0.95
N SER A 118 -7.71 23.21 -0.87
CA SER A 118 -8.47 24.15 -1.71
C SER A 118 -8.26 23.90 -3.21
N ARG A 119 -7.09 23.39 -3.61
CA ARG A 119 -6.77 23.04 -5.01
C ARG A 119 -7.39 21.71 -5.45
N ALA A 120 -7.63 20.78 -4.53
CA ALA A 120 -8.36 19.54 -4.80
C ALA A 120 -9.86 19.76 -5.11
N ARG A 121 -10.39 20.95 -4.77
CA ARG A 121 -11.79 21.35 -5.01
C ARG A 121 -12.79 20.36 -4.38
N ASN A 122 -13.65 19.74 -5.19
CA ASN A 122 -14.70 18.81 -4.76
C ASN A 122 -14.32 17.34 -4.92
N ARG A 123 -13.03 17.06 -5.08
CA ARG A 123 -12.57 15.68 -5.25
C ARG A 123 -12.40 14.97 -3.92
N PHE A 124 -12.55 13.66 -3.97
CA PHE A 124 -12.21 12.79 -2.87
C PHE A 124 -10.69 12.73 -2.68
N LEU A 125 -10.27 12.56 -1.43
CA LEU A 125 -8.88 12.70 -1.01
C LEU A 125 -8.29 11.35 -0.62
N SER A 126 -7.03 11.15 -0.99
CA SER A 126 -6.15 10.11 -0.42
C SER A 126 -5.12 10.75 0.48
N LEU A 127 -5.06 10.30 1.73
CA LEU A 127 -4.19 10.86 2.77
C LEU A 127 -3.32 9.75 3.33
N SER A 128 -1.99 9.92 3.25
CA SER A 128 -1.05 9.03 3.94
C SER A 128 -0.37 9.78 5.09
N LEU A 129 -0.38 9.23 6.30
CA LEU A 129 0.21 9.80 7.51
C LEU A 129 1.37 8.92 7.98
N HIS A 130 2.54 9.48 8.24
CA HIS A 130 3.71 8.72 8.67
C HIS A 130 4.41 9.37 9.88
N GLY A 131 4.65 8.62 10.95
CA GLY A 131 5.41 9.05 12.14
C GLY A 131 4.59 8.99 13.45
N THR A 132 4.86 9.87 14.40
CA THR A 132 4.10 10.02 15.66
C THR A 132 2.86 10.89 15.41
N VAL A 133 1.73 10.24 15.13
CA VAL A 133 0.54 10.88 14.53
C VAL A 133 -0.34 11.66 15.55
N GLY A 134 -0.09 11.57 16.86
CA GLY A 134 -0.96 12.03 17.97
C GLY A 134 -1.49 13.47 17.90
N GLU A 135 -0.68 14.50 18.18
CA GLU A 135 -1.19 15.84 18.57
C GLU A 135 -1.74 16.77 17.45
N GLY A 136 -2.14 16.24 16.30
CA GLY A 136 -2.84 17.08 15.32
C GLY A 136 -3.35 16.38 14.09
N ALA A 137 -3.16 15.07 13.98
CA ALA A 137 -3.73 14.31 12.88
C ALA A 137 -5.25 14.28 12.96
N ALA A 138 -5.82 14.19 14.17
CA ALA A 138 -7.26 14.25 14.39
C ALA A 138 -7.87 15.52 13.75
N THR A 139 -7.31 16.71 13.99
CA THR A 139 -7.78 17.96 13.37
C THR A 139 -7.68 17.93 11.84
N VAL A 140 -6.65 17.30 11.29
CA VAL A 140 -6.49 17.14 9.83
C VAL A 140 -7.57 16.23 9.30
N VAL A 141 -7.71 15.02 9.84
CA VAL A 141 -8.70 14.04 9.37
C VAL A 141 -10.12 14.60 9.54
N GLN A 142 -10.42 15.21 10.69
CA GLN A 142 -11.73 15.80 10.99
C GLN A 142 -12.13 16.88 10.00
N GLY A 143 -11.20 17.77 9.62
CA GLY A 143 -11.50 18.84 8.66
C GLY A 143 -11.90 18.35 7.26
N TYR A 144 -11.59 17.10 6.93
CA TYR A 144 -11.75 16.56 5.58
C TYR A 144 -12.43 15.19 5.54
N ALA A 145 -13.02 14.73 6.65
CA ALA A 145 -13.54 13.38 6.80
C ALA A 145 -14.63 13.04 5.76
N GLU A 146 -15.48 14.03 5.42
CA GLU A 146 -16.52 13.92 4.38
C GLU A 146 -15.96 13.73 2.95
N LYS A 147 -14.71 14.14 2.71
CA LYS A 147 -14.04 14.01 1.41
C LYS A 147 -12.97 12.92 1.41
N LEU A 148 -12.68 12.31 2.56
CA LEU A 148 -11.60 11.35 2.69
C LEU A 148 -12.04 10.00 2.15
N ARG A 149 -11.49 9.59 1.02
CA ARG A 149 -11.78 8.29 0.38
C ARG A 149 -10.76 7.23 0.74
N SER A 150 -9.51 7.63 0.91
CA SER A 150 -8.40 6.73 1.24
C SER A 150 -7.58 7.31 2.39
N LEU A 151 -7.32 6.50 3.41
CA LEU A 151 -6.52 6.86 4.57
C LEU A 151 -5.48 5.77 4.84
N GLU A 152 -4.22 6.13 4.78
CA GLU A 152 -3.10 5.27 5.14
C GLU A 152 -2.39 5.86 6.36
N ILE A 153 -2.16 5.05 7.39
CA ILE A 153 -1.51 5.49 8.62
C ILE A 153 -0.36 4.56 8.92
N HIS A 154 0.86 5.06 8.86
CA HIS A 154 2.08 4.36 9.24
C HIS A 154 2.60 4.99 10.52
N SER A 155 2.37 4.37 11.68
CA SER A 155 2.75 4.96 12.97
C SER A 155 3.56 3.99 13.82
N ASN A 156 4.52 4.52 14.58
CA ASN A 156 5.27 3.77 15.58
C ASN A 156 4.57 3.74 16.96
N ASP A 157 3.38 4.32 17.05
CA ASP A 157 2.65 4.48 18.30
C ASP A 157 1.13 4.34 18.10
N VAL A 158 0.42 4.03 19.18
CA VAL A 158 -1.04 3.78 19.21
C VAL A 158 -1.87 5.04 19.38
N ASP A 159 -1.26 6.18 19.71
CA ASP A 159 -1.94 7.47 19.78
C ASP A 159 -2.63 7.84 18.45
N CYS A 160 -2.19 7.28 17.32
CA CYS A 160 -2.88 7.44 16.05
C CYS A 160 -4.33 6.89 16.09
N LEU A 161 -4.65 5.99 17.02
CA LEU A 161 -5.98 5.41 17.14
C LEU A 161 -7.00 6.38 17.73
N GLU A 162 -6.55 7.36 18.52
CA GLU A 162 -7.42 8.40 19.10
C GLU A 162 -8.11 9.25 18.02
N LEU A 163 -7.55 9.32 16.81
CA LEU A 163 -8.18 10.02 15.70
C LEU A 163 -9.55 9.44 15.34
N PHE A 164 -9.77 8.15 15.58
CA PHE A 164 -11.02 7.47 15.26
C PHE A 164 -12.05 7.54 16.39
N GLU A 165 -11.67 8.04 17.58
CA GLU A 165 -12.62 8.26 18.67
C GLU A 165 -13.50 9.50 18.44
N SER A 166 -12.97 10.47 17.69
CA SER A 166 -13.55 11.80 17.54
C SER A 166 -14.01 12.15 16.12
N VAL A 167 -13.74 11.27 15.14
CA VAL A 167 -13.96 11.57 13.72
C VAL A 167 -14.75 10.47 13.02
N SER A 168 -15.92 10.80 12.49
CA SER A 168 -16.66 9.95 11.54
C SER A 168 -16.11 10.16 10.14
N CYS A 169 -15.80 9.07 9.43
CA CYS A 169 -15.26 9.10 8.07
C CYS A 169 -16.24 8.41 7.10
N PRO A 170 -17.38 9.04 6.79
CA PRO A 170 -18.46 8.39 6.03
C PRO A 170 -18.10 8.09 4.58
N SER A 171 -17.16 8.83 3.99
CA SER A 171 -16.71 8.65 2.61
C SER A 171 -15.51 7.72 2.46
N LEU A 172 -15.02 7.16 3.58
CA LEU A 172 -13.80 6.35 3.56
C LEU A 172 -14.06 4.97 2.97
N GLU A 173 -13.45 4.72 1.81
CA GLU A 173 -13.53 3.46 1.08
C GLU A 173 -12.30 2.57 1.33
N ILE A 174 -11.13 3.17 1.52
CA ILE A 174 -9.85 2.46 1.66
C ILE A 174 -9.17 2.89 2.96
N LEU A 175 -8.89 1.92 3.84
CA LEU A 175 -8.15 2.16 5.07
C LEU A 175 -6.96 1.21 5.18
N GLU A 176 -5.76 1.77 5.34
CA GLU A 176 -4.57 1.03 5.73
C GLU A 176 -4.04 1.57 7.07
N ILE A 177 -3.82 0.70 8.05
CA ILE A 177 -3.13 1.04 9.28
C ILE A 177 -1.94 0.10 9.44
N ARG A 178 -0.74 0.68 9.56
CA ARG A 178 0.52 -0.03 9.74
C ARG A 178 1.22 0.45 10.98
N PHE A 179 1.38 -0.45 11.94
CA PHE A 179 2.22 -0.20 13.08
C PHE A 179 3.68 -0.54 12.77
N LEU A 180 4.53 0.48 12.86
CA LEU A 180 5.97 0.37 12.71
C LEU A 180 6.58 -0.20 14.00
N ARG A 181 7.66 -0.95 13.83
CA ARG A 181 8.36 -1.60 14.95
C ARG A 181 9.25 -0.59 15.67
N ASP A 182 9.34 -0.75 16.99
CA ASP A 182 10.34 -0.05 17.79
C ASP A 182 11.77 -0.57 17.48
N ALA A 183 12.79 0.07 18.05
CA ALA A 183 14.18 -0.32 17.88
C ALA A 183 14.49 -1.77 18.36
N ARG A 184 13.57 -2.39 19.11
CA ARG A 184 13.66 -3.77 19.61
C ARG A 184 12.83 -4.75 18.77
N GLY A 185 12.27 -4.29 17.65
CA GLY A 185 11.43 -5.08 16.75
C GLY A 185 10.02 -5.32 17.27
N ARG A 186 9.57 -4.65 18.33
CA ARG A 186 8.25 -4.84 18.92
C ARG A 186 7.24 -3.90 18.29
N THR A 187 6.02 -4.38 18.10
CA THR A 187 4.88 -3.58 17.67
C THR A 187 4.15 -3.04 18.89
N PRO A 188 3.63 -1.81 18.87
CA PRO A 188 2.86 -1.27 19.97
C PRO A 188 1.59 -2.12 20.18
N ARG A 189 1.17 -2.24 21.44
CA ARG A 189 0.00 -3.03 21.84
C ARG A 189 -1.15 -2.14 22.24
N TYR A 190 -2.37 -2.52 21.89
CA TYR A 190 -3.58 -1.76 22.21
C TYR A 190 -4.79 -2.68 22.37
N TYR A 191 -5.94 -2.16 22.80
CA TYR A 191 -7.13 -2.99 23.02
C TYR A 191 -7.88 -3.31 21.72
N LEU A 192 -8.42 -4.53 21.61
CA LEU A 192 -9.18 -4.96 20.43
C LEU A 192 -10.40 -4.05 20.14
N SER A 193 -11.04 -3.50 21.18
CA SER A 193 -12.10 -2.49 21.06
C SER A 193 -11.74 -1.36 20.10
N LYS A 194 -10.51 -0.84 20.17
CA LYS A 194 -10.06 0.26 19.31
C LYS A 194 -10.10 -0.12 17.83
N THR A 195 -9.74 -1.35 17.46
CA THR A 195 -9.85 -1.81 16.07
C THR A 195 -11.32 -1.83 15.61
N LEU A 196 -12.24 -2.22 16.48
CA LEU A 196 -13.67 -2.18 16.15
C LEU A 196 -14.21 -0.75 16.06
N ASP A 197 -13.74 0.15 16.90
CA ASP A 197 -14.13 1.57 16.85
C ASP A 197 -13.71 2.22 15.53
N ILE A 198 -12.50 1.94 15.06
CA ILE A 198 -12.01 2.35 13.74
C ILE A 198 -12.95 1.88 12.62
N LEU A 199 -13.34 0.60 12.66
CA LEU A 199 -14.22 0.03 11.65
C LEU A 199 -15.65 0.58 11.75
N ARG A 200 -16.12 0.95 12.95
CA ARG A 200 -17.44 1.57 13.15
C ARG A 200 -17.54 2.96 12.55
N VAL A 201 -16.47 3.77 12.62
CA VAL A 201 -16.51 5.16 12.13
C VAL A 201 -16.39 5.28 10.61
N ALA A 202 -16.12 4.18 9.91
CA ALA A 202 -15.99 4.10 8.47
C ALA A 202 -16.93 3.02 7.89
N PRO A 203 -18.26 3.27 7.89
CA PRO A 203 -19.26 2.25 7.52
C PRO A 203 -19.26 1.86 6.04
N ASN A 204 -18.69 2.70 5.17
CA ASN A 204 -18.64 2.49 3.71
C ASN A 204 -17.30 1.93 3.23
N LEU A 205 -16.50 1.36 4.13
CA LEU A 205 -15.23 0.73 3.76
C LEU A 205 -15.45 -0.36 2.72
N VAL A 206 -14.59 -0.35 1.70
CA VAL A 206 -14.50 -1.33 0.62
C VAL A 206 -13.24 -2.18 0.82
N GLU A 207 -12.14 -1.54 1.22
CA GLU A 207 -10.86 -2.19 1.46
C GLU A 207 -10.29 -1.78 2.82
N CYS A 208 -9.88 -2.76 3.63
CA CYS A 208 -9.27 -2.51 4.92
C CYS A 208 -8.07 -3.42 5.14
N THR A 209 -6.92 -2.82 5.40
CA THR A 209 -5.68 -3.54 5.69
C THR A 209 -5.08 -3.09 7.00
N PHE A 210 -4.81 -4.04 7.88
CA PHE A 210 -4.03 -3.80 9.08
C PHE A 210 -2.71 -4.56 9.02
N TYR A 211 -1.62 -3.85 9.25
CA TYR A 211 -0.28 -4.42 9.41
C TYR A 211 0.14 -4.34 10.86
N ASN A 212 0.76 -5.41 11.35
CA ASN A 212 1.40 -5.48 12.65
C ASN A 212 0.43 -5.26 13.83
N LEU A 213 -0.78 -5.82 13.74
CA LEU A 213 -1.75 -5.76 14.82
C LEU A 213 -1.28 -6.55 16.04
N SER A 214 -1.20 -5.88 17.19
CA SER A 214 -0.97 -6.55 18.47
C SER A 214 -2.00 -6.07 19.48
N THR A 215 -3.10 -6.80 19.60
CA THR A 215 -4.20 -6.39 20.48
C THR A 215 -4.27 -7.21 21.77
N PHE A 216 -4.67 -6.58 22.87
CA PHE A 216 -5.13 -7.25 24.07
C PHE A 216 -6.63 -7.56 23.94
N ASP A 217 -7.03 -8.74 24.41
CA ASP A 217 -8.45 -9.03 24.60
C ASP A 217 -8.94 -8.31 25.86
N ASP A 218 -9.90 -7.42 25.67
CA ASP A 218 -10.56 -6.64 26.71
C ASP A 218 -11.99 -7.14 26.97
N SER A 219 -12.32 -8.37 26.58
CA SER A 219 -13.68 -8.93 26.64
C SER A 219 -14.71 -8.10 25.84
N THR A 220 -14.25 -7.37 24.82
CA THR A 220 -15.14 -6.58 23.96
C THR A 220 -16.28 -7.42 23.42
N THR A 221 -17.49 -6.94 23.66
CA THR A 221 -18.72 -7.52 23.13
C THR A 221 -19.31 -6.53 22.13
N GLY A 222 -19.64 -7.01 20.94
CA GLY A 222 -20.21 -6.16 19.90
C GLY A 222 -19.92 -6.70 18.52
N TYR A 223 -20.97 -7.21 17.87
CA TYR A 223 -20.88 -7.62 16.48
C TYR A 223 -20.91 -6.37 15.59
N LEU A 224 -20.03 -6.35 14.60
CA LEU A 224 -19.97 -5.30 13.59
C LEU A 224 -20.29 -5.91 12.23
N VAL A 225 -21.25 -5.30 11.52
CA VAL A 225 -21.59 -5.66 10.15
C VAL A 225 -21.05 -4.58 9.23
N LEU A 226 -20.19 -4.96 8.29
CA LEU A 226 -19.71 -4.06 7.23
C LEU A 226 -20.18 -4.61 5.88
N PRO A 227 -21.32 -4.12 5.36
CA PRO A 227 -21.95 -4.71 4.19
C PRO A 227 -21.24 -4.39 2.87
N THR A 228 -20.36 -3.38 2.85
CA THR A 228 -19.65 -2.92 1.66
C THR A 228 -18.22 -3.45 1.55
N LEU A 229 -17.69 -4.05 2.61
CA LEU A 229 -16.27 -4.44 2.67
C LEU A 229 -16.01 -5.65 1.77
N ARG A 230 -15.21 -5.44 0.73
CA ARG A 230 -14.83 -6.44 -0.28
C ARG A 230 -13.46 -7.05 -0.02
N SER A 231 -12.54 -6.29 0.58
CA SER A 231 -11.20 -6.77 0.91
C SER A 231 -10.87 -6.49 2.36
N LEU A 232 -10.51 -7.54 3.10
CA LEU A 232 -10.01 -7.44 4.47
C LEU A 232 -8.68 -8.18 4.57
N ALA A 233 -7.65 -7.46 5.00
CA ALA A 233 -6.31 -8.00 5.17
C ALA A 233 -5.77 -7.72 6.57
N PHE A 234 -5.33 -8.78 7.24
CA PHE A 234 -4.49 -8.75 8.42
C PHE A 234 -3.12 -9.31 8.04
N ARG A 235 -2.09 -8.48 8.17
CA ARG A 235 -0.71 -8.83 7.82
C ARG A 235 0.20 -8.59 9.01
N GLN A 236 1.18 -9.45 9.21
CA GLN A 236 2.14 -9.32 10.31
C GLN A 236 3.56 -9.53 9.77
N ASP A 237 4.52 -8.70 10.17
CA ASP A 237 5.92 -8.92 9.76
C ASP A 237 6.62 -9.95 10.69
N CYS A 238 6.10 -10.18 11.91
CA CYS A 238 6.42 -11.24 12.89
C CYS A 238 5.68 -11.03 14.22
N GLY A 239 5.46 -12.13 14.99
CA GLY A 239 4.96 -12.11 16.37
C GLY A 239 3.44 -12.31 16.57
N TYR A 240 3.04 -12.49 17.83
CA TYR A 240 1.71 -12.89 18.29
C TYR A 240 0.58 -11.98 17.81
N SER A 241 -0.45 -12.58 17.20
CA SER A 241 -1.74 -11.94 16.89
C SER A 241 -2.83 -12.40 17.85
N ASN A 242 -3.91 -11.62 17.91
CA ASN A 242 -5.14 -11.96 18.58
C ASN A 242 -6.13 -12.51 17.53
N ASP A 243 -6.63 -13.72 17.77
CA ASP A 243 -7.50 -14.51 16.89
C ASP A 243 -8.98 -14.06 16.93
N LYS A 244 -9.34 -13.22 17.91
CA LYS A 244 -10.75 -12.96 18.26
C LYS A 244 -11.48 -11.95 17.38
N ILE A 245 -10.79 -11.14 16.57
CA ILE A 245 -11.47 -10.10 15.78
C ILE A 245 -12.49 -10.70 14.80
N LEU A 246 -12.16 -11.85 14.18
CA LEU A 246 -13.07 -12.53 13.25
C LEU A 246 -14.34 -13.04 13.93
N LYS A 247 -14.38 -13.23 15.26
CA LYS A 247 -15.60 -13.60 16.00
C LYS A 247 -16.63 -12.47 16.01
N LEU A 248 -16.16 -11.23 15.89
CA LEU A 248 -16.97 -10.02 16.07
C LEU A 248 -17.40 -9.41 14.75
N LEU A 249 -16.88 -9.86 13.60
CA LEU A 249 -17.20 -9.28 12.29
C LEU A 249 -18.23 -10.12 11.52
N THR A 250 -19.10 -9.46 10.77
CA THR A 250 -19.98 -10.08 9.75
C THR A 250 -19.82 -9.30 8.44
N LEU A 251 -19.27 -9.94 7.42
CA LEU A 251 -18.81 -9.28 6.20
C LEU A 251 -19.44 -9.94 4.95
N PRO A 252 -20.70 -9.64 4.63
CA PRO A 252 -21.46 -10.39 3.62
C PRO A 252 -21.00 -10.16 2.18
N ALA A 253 -20.28 -9.07 1.89
CA ALA A 253 -19.78 -8.74 0.55
C ALA A 253 -18.28 -9.07 0.36
N LEU A 254 -17.66 -9.80 1.28
CA LEU A 254 -16.22 -10.03 1.26
C LEU A 254 -15.79 -10.92 0.09
N GLU A 255 -14.89 -10.42 -0.75
CA GLU A 255 -14.33 -11.12 -1.91
C GLU A 255 -12.89 -11.58 -1.66
N THR A 256 -12.14 -10.84 -0.84
CA THR A 256 -10.74 -11.11 -0.53
C THR A 256 -10.52 -11.11 0.98
N LEU A 257 -9.99 -12.22 1.50
CA LEU A 257 -9.59 -12.36 2.90
C LEU A 257 -8.10 -12.73 2.95
N CYS A 258 -7.30 -11.88 3.58
CA CYS A 258 -5.88 -12.10 3.75
C CYS A 258 -5.52 -12.18 5.24
N LEU A 259 -5.03 -13.34 5.67
CA LEU A 259 -4.60 -13.66 7.03
C LEU A 259 -3.11 -14.08 6.97
N ALA A 260 -2.24 -13.16 6.56
CA ALA A 260 -0.84 -13.46 6.28
C ALA A 260 0.05 -13.24 7.51
N MET A 261 0.75 -14.28 7.96
CA MET A 261 1.64 -14.28 9.14
C MET A 261 0.89 -14.01 10.45
N VAL A 262 -0.42 -14.27 10.47
CA VAL A 262 -1.29 -13.99 11.60
C VAL A 262 -1.76 -15.30 12.23
N ILE A 263 -1.81 -15.36 13.56
CA ILE A 263 -2.34 -16.52 14.29
C ILE A 263 -3.88 -16.44 14.32
N PHE A 264 -4.54 -17.42 13.73
CA PHE A 264 -5.99 -17.61 13.78
C PHE A 264 -6.31 -19.10 13.93
N SER A 265 -7.33 -19.43 14.72
CA SER A 265 -7.84 -20.81 14.76
C SER A 265 -8.72 -21.07 13.53
N PRO A 266 -8.66 -22.26 12.91
CA PRO A 266 -9.56 -22.63 11.82
C PRO A 266 -11.04 -22.58 12.22
N GLU A 267 -11.35 -22.91 13.48
CA GLU A 267 -12.71 -22.85 14.02
C GLU A 267 -13.27 -21.42 13.97
N ASP A 268 -12.44 -20.42 14.29
CA ASP A 268 -12.86 -19.02 14.27
C ASP A 268 -13.09 -18.52 12.84
N VAL A 269 -12.22 -18.92 11.92
CA VAL A 269 -12.39 -18.64 10.47
C VAL A 269 -13.67 -19.32 9.96
N ALA A 270 -13.88 -20.60 10.27
CA ALA A 270 -15.09 -21.33 9.89
C ALA A 270 -16.35 -20.70 10.47
N SER A 271 -16.34 -20.28 11.74
CA SER A 271 -17.46 -19.59 12.38
C SER A 271 -17.77 -18.26 11.69
N PHE A 272 -16.73 -17.51 11.31
CA PHE A 272 -16.83 -16.27 10.58
C PHE A 272 -17.42 -16.47 9.18
N LEU A 273 -16.95 -17.49 8.45
CA LEU A 273 -17.43 -17.85 7.12
C LEU A 273 -18.89 -18.32 7.17
N LYS A 274 -19.27 -19.16 8.15
CA LYS A 274 -20.67 -19.56 8.38
C LYS A 274 -21.57 -18.34 8.63
N ARG A 275 -21.12 -17.41 9.50
CA ARG A 275 -21.89 -16.22 9.86
C ARG A 275 -22.01 -15.20 8.72
N SER A 276 -20.94 -15.00 7.95
CA SER A 276 -20.90 -13.97 6.90
C SER A 276 -21.39 -14.48 5.54
N SER A 277 -21.25 -15.78 5.26
CA SER A 277 -21.53 -16.42 3.97
C SER A 277 -21.06 -15.59 2.76
N PRO A 278 -19.79 -15.16 2.72
CA PRO A 278 -19.31 -14.20 1.74
C PRO A 278 -19.06 -14.84 0.36
N PRO A 279 -19.16 -14.09 -0.75
CA PRO A 279 -18.78 -14.54 -2.10
C PRO A 279 -17.25 -14.53 -2.29
N LEU A 280 -16.53 -15.19 -1.38
CA LEU A 280 -15.08 -15.11 -1.30
C LEU A 280 -14.41 -15.74 -2.53
N GLN A 281 -13.54 -14.99 -3.18
CA GLN A 281 -12.80 -15.40 -4.38
C GLN A 281 -11.32 -15.62 -4.07
N ASN A 282 -10.74 -14.82 -3.17
CA ASN A 282 -9.33 -14.85 -2.83
C ASN A 282 -9.15 -15.12 -1.34
N LEU A 283 -8.43 -16.19 -1.01
CA LEU A 283 -8.07 -16.53 0.36
C LEU A 283 -6.56 -16.67 0.47
N ILE A 284 -5.95 -15.79 1.28
CA ILE A 284 -4.51 -15.81 1.57
C ILE A 284 -4.35 -16.17 3.05
N MET A 285 -3.62 -17.24 3.37
CA MET A 285 -3.36 -17.66 4.74
C MET A 285 -1.88 -18.00 4.92
N GLY A 286 -1.21 -17.44 5.94
CA GLY A 286 0.25 -17.43 6.01
C GLY A 286 0.87 -17.63 7.41
N ARG A 287 2.17 -17.96 7.43
CA ARG A 287 2.85 -18.81 8.43
C ARG A 287 2.55 -18.49 9.91
N GLN A 288 1.74 -19.35 10.50
CA GLN A 288 1.57 -19.53 11.95
C GLN A 288 2.81 -20.20 12.53
N TYR A 289 3.31 -19.73 13.68
CA TYR A 289 4.45 -20.34 14.41
C TYR A 289 4.08 -21.64 15.14
N HIS A 290 2.93 -22.25 14.83
CA HIS A 290 2.38 -23.36 15.59
C HIS A 290 2.38 -24.68 14.81
N ARG A 291 1.93 -25.74 15.48
CA ARG A 291 2.22 -27.13 15.13
C ARG A 291 1.44 -27.53 13.87
N PRO A 292 1.90 -28.54 13.11
CA PRO A 292 1.19 -29.03 11.91
C PRO A 292 -0.28 -29.43 12.12
N SER A 293 -0.69 -29.67 13.38
CA SER A 293 -2.07 -29.95 13.80
C SER A 293 -3.04 -28.78 13.60
N ASP A 294 -2.56 -27.54 13.50
CA ASP A 294 -3.43 -26.35 13.52
C ASP A 294 -4.06 -26.03 12.16
N PHE A 295 -3.67 -26.75 11.10
CA PHE A 295 -4.33 -26.71 9.79
C PHE A 295 -5.29 -27.89 9.58
N THR A 296 -5.47 -28.75 10.59
CA THR A 296 -6.58 -29.70 10.56
C THR A 296 -7.88 -28.88 10.51
N GLN A 297 -8.83 -29.25 9.64
CA GLN A 297 -10.10 -28.54 9.38
C GLN A 297 -10.05 -27.34 8.40
N LEU A 298 -8.93 -27.02 7.76
CA LEU A 298 -8.96 -26.01 6.70
C LEU A 298 -9.85 -26.44 5.52
N ASP A 299 -10.00 -27.75 5.30
CA ASP A 299 -10.96 -28.30 4.36
C ASP A 299 -12.42 -27.94 4.74
N GLU A 300 -12.77 -27.85 6.02
CA GLU A 300 -14.09 -27.34 6.44
C GLU A 300 -14.27 -25.89 6.01
N CYS A 301 -13.25 -25.04 6.21
CA CYS A 301 -13.27 -23.66 5.73
C CYS A 301 -13.49 -23.59 4.21
N LEU A 302 -12.73 -24.37 3.44
CA LEU A 302 -12.85 -24.41 1.98
C LEU A 302 -14.22 -24.94 1.49
N ARG A 303 -14.89 -25.84 2.24
CA ARG A 303 -16.26 -26.29 1.91
C ARG A 303 -17.29 -25.16 2.05
N LEU A 304 -17.04 -24.18 2.91
CA LEU A 304 -17.92 -23.04 3.13
C LEU A 304 -17.77 -21.95 2.06
N ILE A 305 -16.76 -22.03 1.20
CA ILE A 305 -16.44 -21.02 0.17
C ILE A 305 -16.33 -21.65 -1.23
N PRO A 306 -17.44 -22.15 -1.80
CA PRO A 306 -17.40 -22.78 -3.12
C PRO A 306 -16.98 -21.82 -4.24
N THR A 307 -17.11 -20.51 -4.04
CA THR A 307 -16.74 -19.44 -4.98
C THR A 307 -15.23 -19.18 -5.07
N LEU A 308 -14.40 -19.85 -4.26
CA LEU A 308 -12.97 -19.59 -4.19
C LEU A 308 -12.28 -19.89 -5.54
N THR A 309 -11.55 -18.91 -6.06
CA THR A 309 -10.81 -18.99 -7.33
C THR A 309 -9.30 -18.96 -7.13
N HIS A 310 -8.82 -18.27 -6.09
CA HIS A 310 -7.39 -18.13 -5.79
C HIS A 310 -7.11 -18.49 -4.33
N LEU A 311 -6.19 -19.43 -4.11
CA LEU A 311 -5.74 -19.86 -2.79
C LEU A 311 -4.24 -19.61 -2.65
N GLU A 312 -3.86 -18.77 -1.71
CA GLU A 312 -2.45 -18.54 -1.35
C GLU A 312 -2.17 -19.08 0.06
N LEU A 313 -1.17 -19.93 0.18
CA LEU A 313 -0.75 -20.56 1.42
C LEU A 313 0.72 -20.26 1.69
N SER A 314 1.04 -19.63 2.82
CA SER A 314 2.41 -19.43 3.28
C SER A 314 2.67 -20.21 4.56
N GLY A 315 3.78 -20.96 4.61
CA GLY A 315 4.24 -21.52 5.87
C GLY A 315 4.62 -23.00 5.90
N ALA A 316 4.57 -23.58 7.10
CA ALA A 316 5.16 -24.87 7.41
C ALA A 316 4.24 -25.78 8.21
N GLY A 317 3.18 -26.30 7.60
CA GLY A 317 2.36 -27.31 8.27
C GLY A 317 1.05 -27.64 7.54
N GLY A 318 0.59 -28.89 7.67
CA GLY A 318 -0.76 -29.37 7.33
C GLY A 318 -1.26 -29.23 5.88
N TYR A 319 -0.46 -28.67 4.97
CA TYR A 319 -0.81 -28.65 3.55
C TYR A 319 -0.90 -30.03 2.89
N PRO A 320 -0.10 -31.07 3.26
CA PRO A 320 -0.25 -32.38 2.61
C PRO A 320 -1.65 -32.98 2.79
N THR A 321 -2.26 -32.83 3.97
CA THR A 321 -3.63 -33.29 4.25
C THR A 321 -4.68 -32.46 3.52
N LEU A 322 -4.46 -31.14 3.40
CA LEU A 322 -5.31 -30.27 2.59
C LEU A 322 -5.28 -30.65 1.11
N PHE A 323 -4.08 -30.82 0.54
CA PHE A 323 -3.92 -31.19 -0.87
C PHE A 323 -4.42 -32.60 -1.16
N ALA A 324 -4.25 -33.55 -0.23
CA ALA A 324 -4.91 -34.85 -0.32
C ALA A 324 -6.44 -34.68 -0.38
N SER A 325 -7.02 -33.86 0.49
CA SER A 325 -8.47 -33.57 0.50
C SER A 325 -8.94 -32.88 -0.79
N LEU A 326 -8.15 -31.95 -1.33
CA LEU A 326 -8.42 -31.31 -2.63
C LEU A 326 -8.37 -32.33 -3.78
N ALA A 327 -7.44 -33.28 -3.76
CA ALA A 327 -7.37 -34.35 -4.73
C ALA A 327 -8.58 -35.30 -4.62
N ASP A 328 -9.00 -35.62 -3.39
CA ASP A 328 -10.00 -36.66 -3.13
C ASP A 328 -11.45 -36.16 -3.21
N SER A 329 -11.67 -34.85 -3.02
CA SER A 329 -13.01 -34.25 -2.98
C SER A 329 -13.19 -33.16 -4.05
N PRO A 330 -13.80 -33.45 -5.21
CA PRO A 330 -14.05 -32.44 -6.26
C PRO A 330 -14.94 -31.28 -5.82
N SER A 331 -15.80 -31.50 -4.82
CA SER A 331 -16.68 -30.46 -4.25
C SER A 331 -15.93 -29.44 -3.39
N LEU A 332 -14.68 -29.71 -3.01
CA LEU A 332 -13.87 -28.79 -2.22
C LEU A 332 -13.29 -27.72 -3.14
N ALA A 333 -13.69 -26.45 -2.98
CA ALA A 333 -13.26 -25.36 -3.88
C ALA A 333 -13.41 -25.71 -5.39
N PRO A 334 -14.65 -25.92 -5.88
CA PRO A 334 -14.93 -26.40 -7.24
C PRO A 334 -14.61 -25.38 -8.34
N HIS A 335 -14.31 -24.12 -7.99
CA HIS A 335 -13.95 -23.05 -8.91
C HIS A 335 -12.50 -22.56 -8.74
N LEU A 336 -11.67 -23.29 -8.00
CA LEU A 336 -10.25 -22.98 -7.79
C LEU A 336 -9.46 -23.01 -9.10
N LEU A 337 -8.91 -21.86 -9.51
CA LEU A 337 -8.14 -21.66 -10.74
C LEU A 337 -6.64 -21.54 -10.47
N SER A 338 -6.27 -20.95 -9.33
CA SER A 338 -4.88 -20.65 -9.00
C SER A 338 -4.52 -21.06 -7.59
N ILE A 339 -3.35 -21.68 -7.44
CA ILE A 339 -2.76 -22.04 -6.15
C ILE A 339 -1.37 -21.42 -6.04
N GLN A 340 -1.15 -20.61 -5.01
CA GLN A 340 0.14 -20.05 -4.67
C GLN A 340 0.63 -20.59 -3.33
N ILE A 341 1.88 -21.03 -3.27
CA ILE A 341 2.48 -21.61 -2.06
C ILE A 341 3.80 -20.89 -1.78
N HIS A 342 3.94 -20.37 -0.57
CA HIS A 342 5.20 -19.84 -0.07
C HIS A 342 5.81 -20.86 0.88
N CYS A 343 6.87 -21.49 0.39
CA CYS A 343 7.63 -22.52 1.09
C CYS A 343 8.81 -21.89 1.85
N PRO A 344 8.94 -22.20 3.14
CA PRO A 344 10.12 -21.83 3.90
C PRO A 344 11.25 -22.83 3.73
N ARG A 345 12.48 -22.35 3.93
CA ARG A 345 13.75 -23.04 3.66
C ARG A 345 13.83 -24.52 4.10
N ASP A 346 13.23 -24.85 5.25
CA ASP A 346 13.44 -26.15 5.93
C ASP A 346 12.22 -27.09 5.93
N THR A 347 11.09 -26.72 5.31
CA THR A 347 9.81 -27.45 5.52
C THR A 347 9.33 -28.29 4.34
N ILE A 348 10.16 -28.43 3.32
CA ILE A 348 9.77 -29.14 2.13
C ILE A 348 9.96 -30.64 2.34
N SER A 349 8.96 -31.25 2.99
CA SER A 349 8.87 -32.71 3.03
C SER A 349 8.43 -33.23 1.66
N HIS A 350 8.97 -34.39 1.26
CA HIS A 350 8.51 -35.12 0.05
C HIS A 350 6.99 -35.33 0.02
N LEU A 351 6.35 -35.40 1.20
CA LEU A 351 4.91 -35.52 1.37
C LEU A 351 4.13 -34.30 0.88
N LEU A 352 4.68 -33.09 1.04
CA LEU A 352 4.04 -31.88 0.55
C LEU A 352 3.99 -31.85 -0.97
N TYR A 353 5.12 -32.13 -1.62
CA TYR A 353 5.18 -32.18 -3.07
C TYR A 353 4.32 -33.31 -3.65
N SER A 354 4.36 -34.50 -3.07
CA SER A 354 3.57 -35.62 -3.59
C SER A 354 2.07 -35.35 -3.50
N ALA A 355 1.60 -34.78 -2.39
CA ALA A 355 0.21 -34.39 -2.23
C ALA A 355 -0.20 -33.25 -3.17
N LEU A 356 0.64 -32.22 -3.32
CA LEU A 356 0.40 -31.10 -4.24
C LEU A 356 0.35 -31.58 -5.70
N VAL A 357 1.36 -32.32 -6.15
CA VAL A 357 1.43 -32.86 -7.52
C VAL A 357 0.22 -33.75 -7.80
N ARG A 358 -0.18 -34.58 -6.83
CA ARG A 358 -1.42 -35.38 -6.95
C ARG A 358 -2.65 -34.49 -7.12
N ALA A 359 -2.80 -33.45 -6.30
CA ALA A 359 -3.94 -32.53 -6.39
C ALA A 359 -3.98 -31.80 -7.74
N LEU A 360 -2.85 -31.28 -8.21
CA LEU A 360 -2.72 -30.62 -9.51
C LEU A 360 -3.02 -31.60 -10.66
N PHE A 361 -2.52 -32.83 -10.60
CA PHE A 361 -2.79 -33.83 -11.64
C PHE A 361 -4.26 -34.19 -11.74
N VAL A 362 -4.94 -34.38 -10.59
CA VAL A 362 -6.38 -34.68 -10.55
C VAL A 362 -7.20 -33.49 -11.05
N ARG A 363 -6.77 -32.26 -10.75
CA ARG A 363 -7.50 -31.02 -11.08
C ARG A 363 -6.91 -30.25 -12.27
N ARG A 364 -6.13 -30.89 -13.13
CA ARG A 364 -5.41 -30.24 -14.24
C ARG A 364 -6.31 -29.55 -15.27
N ALA A 365 -7.57 -29.96 -15.39
CA ALA A 365 -8.55 -29.30 -16.26
C ALA A 365 -9.15 -28.01 -15.65
N GLN A 366 -8.92 -27.78 -14.35
CA GLN A 366 -9.50 -26.69 -13.57
C GLN A 366 -8.44 -25.68 -13.12
N ILE A 367 -7.33 -26.16 -12.55
CA ILE A 367 -6.24 -25.32 -12.06
C ILE A 367 -5.35 -24.94 -13.24
N VAL A 368 -5.30 -23.65 -13.55
CA VAL A 368 -4.54 -23.09 -14.68
C VAL A 368 -3.21 -22.50 -14.26
N CYS A 369 -3.07 -22.12 -12.99
CA CYS A 369 -1.86 -21.46 -12.48
C CYS A 369 -1.43 -22.10 -11.16
N CYS A 370 -0.16 -22.45 -11.05
CA CYS A 370 0.45 -22.85 -9.80
C CYS A 370 1.77 -22.11 -9.58
N LYS A 371 1.86 -21.35 -8.50
CA LYS A 371 3.06 -20.60 -8.16
C LYS A 371 3.65 -21.13 -6.86
N ILE A 372 4.92 -21.50 -6.89
CA ILE A 372 5.67 -21.94 -5.72
C ILE A 372 6.82 -20.95 -5.52
N ASN A 373 6.77 -20.22 -4.41
CA ASN A 373 7.78 -19.24 -4.02
C ASN A 373 8.56 -19.77 -2.80
N TRP A 374 9.84 -19.44 -2.70
CA TRP A 374 10.68 -19.78 -1.55
C TRP A 374 11.07 -18.52 -0.78
N GLU A 375 10.93 -18.54 0.54
CA GLU A 375 11.39 -17.45 1.41
C GLU A 375 12.94 -17.51 1.54
N ASP A 376 13.62 -16.48 1.01
CA ASP A 376 15.05 -16.14 1.10
C ASP A 376 16.09 -16.88 0.24
N ASP A 377 16.48 -16.20 -0.84
CA ASP A 377 17.72 -16.34 -1.61
C ASP A 377 18.94 -15.79 -0.83
N THR A 378 19.50 -16.57 0.10
CA THR A 378 20.94 -16.43 0.41
C THR A 378 21.73 -17.51 -0.32
N GLU A 379 22.76 -17.11 -1.07
CA GLU A 379 23.53 -17.91 -2.03
C GLU A 379 24.19 -19.18 -1.46
N LEU A 380 24.15 -19.42 -0.15
CA LEU A 380 25.06 -20.32 0.58
C LEU A 380 24.69 -21.82 0.67
N ALA A 381 23.51 -22.26 0.24
CA ALA A 381 23.15 -23.69 0.24
C ALA A 381 22.82 -24.21 -1.17
N SER A 382 23.49 -25.29 -1.60
CA SER A 382 23.15 -26.05 -2.80
C SER A 382 21.73 -26.62 -2.67
N PRO A 383 20.82 -26.36 -3.61
CA PRO A 383 19.49 -26.95 -3.55
C PRO A 383 19.60 -28.49 -3.66
N GLU A 384 18.92 -29.23 -2.79
CA GLU A 384 18.59 -30.62 -3.13
C GLU A 384 17.72 -30.57 -4.39
N GLU A 385 18.15 -31.27 -5.46
CA GLU A 385 17.37 -31.34 -6.69
C GLU A 385 15.99 -31.92 -6.39
N PRO A 386 14.91 -31.38 -7.00
CA PRO A 386 13.61 -32.03 -6.93
C PRO A 386 13.79 -33.45 -7.48
N LYS A 387 13.34 -34.47 -6.75
CA LYS A 387 13.41 -35.85 -7.22
C LYS A 387 12.84 -35.96 -8.65
N ALA A 388 13.46 -36.79 -9.49
CA ALA A 388 13.18 -36.89 -10.92
C ALA A 388 11.68 -36.98 -11.26
N HIS A 389 10.91 -37.73 -10.48
CA HIS A 389 9.47 -37.92 -10.69
C HIS A 389 8.62 -36.64 -10.47
N ILE A 390 9.04 -35.74 -9.57
CA ILE A 390 8.40 -34.42 -9.38
C ILE A 390 8.75 -33.52 -10.57
N ARG A 391 10.00 -33.58 -11.03
CA ARG A 391 10.46 -32.80 -12.18
C ARG A 391 9.67 -33.16 -13.44
N GLU A 392 9.53 -34.45 -13.72
CA GLU A 392 8.73 -34.97 -14.83
C GLU A 392 7.27 -34.52 -14.75
N ALA A 393 6.65 -34.58 -13.57
CA ALA A 393 5.27 -34.13 -13.38
C ALA A 393 5.08 -32.64 -13.65
N LEU A 394 6.00 -31.78 -13.19
CA LEU A 394 5.96 -30.34 -13.44
C LEU A 394 6.11 -30.02 -14.93
N VAL A 395 7.03 -30.69 -15.64
CA VAL A 395 7.18 -30.55 -17.09
C VAL A 395 5.89 -30.94 -17.82
N GLN A 396 5.26 -32.04 -17.40
CA GLN A 396 4.00 -32.47 -17.98
C GLN A 396 2.88 -31.44 -17.77
N PHE A 397 2.78 -30.83 -16.58
CA PHE A 397 1.77 -29.79 -16.33
C PHE A 397 1.97 -28.54 -17.21
N VAL A 398 3.23 -28.11 -17.41
CA VAL A 398 3.53 -27.01 -18.33
C VAL A 398 3.14 -27.39 -19.77
N ALA A 399 3.41 -28.63 -20.20
CA ALA A 399 2.98 -29.12 -21.51
C ALA A 399 1.45 -29.18 -21.65
N ASP A 400 0.73 -29.44 -20.55
CA ASP A 400 -0.74 -29.42 -20.48
C ASP A 400 -1.31 -27.98 -20.43
N GLY A 401 -0.45 -26.95 -20.50
CA GLY A 401 -0.85 -25.53 -20.55
C GLY A 401 -0.99 -24.85 -19.17
N MET A 402 -0.59 -25.51 -18.08
CA MET A 402 -0.58 -24.90 -16.75
C MET A 402 0.61 -23.95 -16.60
N GLU A 403 0.35 -22.73 -16.12
CA GLU A 403 1.40 -21.79 -15.78
C GLU A 403 2.04 -22.19 -14.44
N ILE A 404 3.26 -22.71 -14.50
CA ILE A 404 4.04 -23.04 -13.30
C ILE A 404 5.15 -22.01 -13.12
N GLN A 405 5.07 -21.25 -12.03
CA GLN A 405 6.10 -20.29 -11.65
C GLN A 405 6.84 -20.81 -10.42
N LEU A 406 8.13 -21.11 -10.57
CA LEU A 406 9.02 -21.48 -9.47
C LEU A 406 9.96 -20.31 -9.14
N GLY A 407 9.83 -19.75 -7.94
CA GLY A 407 10.71 -18.70 -7.42
C GLY A 407 12.08 -19.20 -6.92
N GLY A 408 12.99 -18.28 -6.62
CA GLY A 408 14.30 -18.56 -6.00
C GLY A 408 15.25 -19.42 -6.84
N LYS A 409 16.12 -20.22 -6.18
CA LYS A 409 17.12 -21.10 -6.82
C LYS A 409 16.56 -22.16 -7.78
N TYR A 410 15.26 -22.46 -7.73
CA TYR A 410 14.61 -23.44 -8.61
C TYR A 410 14.16 -22.85 -9.95
N ARG A 411 14.30 -21.53 -10.16
CA ARG A 411 13.92 -20.81 -11.39
C ARG A 411 14.61 -21.33 -12.65
N ASN A 412 15.78 -21.98 -12.52
CA ASN A 412 16.59 -22.48 -13.64
C ASN A 412 16.47 -23.99 -13.88
N TYR A 413 15.63 -24.72 -13.14
CA TYR A 413 15.54 -26.19 -13.26
C TYR A 413 14.60 -26.69 -14.37
N PHE A 414 13.85 -25.77 -15.00
CA PHE A 414 12.75 -26.07 -15.91
C PHE A 414 12.77 -25.16 -17.12
#